data_AF-A0A522F7A7-F1
#
_entry.id   AF-A0A522F7A7-F1
#
_cell.length_a   1.000
_cell.length_b   1.000
_cell.length_c   1.000
_cell.angle_alpha   90.00
_cell.angle_beta   90.00
_cell.angle_gamma   90.00
#
_symmetry.space_group_name_H-M   'P 1'
#
loop_
_entity.id
_entity.type
_entity.pdbx_description
1 polymer ?
#
loop_
_entity_poly.entity_id
_entity_poly.type
_entity_poly.pdbx_seq_one_letter_code
_entity_poly.pdbx_strand_id
1 'polypeptide(L)' 'AGTDGTDGLTDVAGAVVDSSTVPEAISRNIDPAKFLGEFDSYHFFKKAGGHINTGPTMTNVMDIIVVIID' A
#
# COMPACT_ATOMS: atom_id res chain seq x y z
N ALA A 1 -2.36 -7.95 -1.12
CA ALA A 1 -3.36 -7.22 -1.91
C ALA A 1 -4.66 -8.00 -1.87
N GLY A 2 -5.75 -7.30 -1.54
CA GLY A 2 -7.10 -7.86 -1.49
C GLY A 2 -7.51 -8.29 -2.90
N THR A 3 -7.90 -9.56 -3.03
CA THR A 3 -8.26 -10.11 -4.34
C THR A 3 -9.60 -9.58 -4.85
N ASP A 4 -10.40 -8.94 -3.99
CA ASP A 4 -11.62 -8.20 -4.37
C ASP A 4 -11.35 -6.83 -5.02
N GLY A 5 -10.09 -6.40 -4.99
CA GLY A 5 -9.65 -5.12 -5.55
C GLY A 5 -9.76 -3.95 -4.58
N THR A 6 -10.04 -4.21 -3.30
CA THR A 6 -10.14 -3.22 -2.23
C THR A 6 -9.33 -3.64 -0.99
N ASP A 7 -8.84 -2.67 -0.24
CA ASP A 7 -8.18 -2.87 1.06
C ASP A 7 -8.82 -1.91 2.08
N GLY A 8 -9.56 -2.47 3.04
CA GLY A 8 -10.41 -1.69 3.93
C GLY A 8 -11.49 -0.89 3.20
N LEU A 9 -11.79 0.32 3.69
CA LEU A 9 -12.78 1.23 3.09
C LEU A 9 -12.14 2.17 2.06
N THR A 10 -11.37 1.61 1.11
CA THR A 10 -10.61 2.39 0.13
C THR A 10 -10.82 1.90 -1.30
N ASP A 11 -10.32 2.67 -2.27
CA ASP A 11 -10.41 2.39 -3.72
C ASP A 11 -9.19 1.64 -4.28
N VAL A 12 -8.29 1.17 -3.41
CA VAL A 12 -7.04 0.49 -3.77
C VAL A 12 -7.05 -0.94 -3.26
N ALA A 13 -6.38 -1.87 -3.94
CA ALA A 13 -6.29 -3.27 -3.53
C ALA A 13 -5.17 -3.53 -2.50
N GLY A 14 -4.35 -2.52 -2.19
CA GLY A 14 -3.19 -2.61 -1.31
C GLY A 14 -2.03 -1.78 -1.85
N ALA A 15 -0.79 -2.13 -1.47
CA ALA A 15 0.41 -1.43 -1.91
C ALA A 15 1.57 -2.39 -2.25
N VAL A 16 2.52 -1.90 -3.05
CA VAL A 16 3.83 -2.50 -3.33
C VAL A 16 4.92 -1.60 -2.76
N VAL A 17 5.96 -2.22 -2.21
CA VAL A 17 7.11 -1.54 -1.62
C VAL A 17 8.40 -2.26 -1.99
N ASP A 18 9.50 -1.52 -1.91
CA ASP A 18 10.86 -2.02 -2.09
C ASP A 18 11.82 -1.35 -1.08
N SER A 19 13.12 -1.56 -1.26
CA SER A 19 14.15 -0.98 -0.41
C SER A 19 14.25 0.55 -0.46
N SER A 20 13.74 1.21 -1.51
CA SER A 20 13.80 2.68 -1.64
C SER A 20 12.59 3.39 -1.04
N THR A 21 11.46 2.68 -0.90
CA THR A 21 10.16 3.24 -0.47
C THR A 21 10.26 4.09 0.81
N VAL A 22 10.88 3.56 1.88
CA VAL A 22 11.01 4.30 3.15
C VAL A 22 12.04 5.44 3.06
N PRO A 23 13.27 5.22 2.57
CA PRO A 23 14.24 6.30 2.36
C PRO A 23 13.70 7.47 1.52
N GLU A 24 13.01 7.18 0.42
CA GLU A 24 12.44 8.20 -0.45
C GLU A 24 11.31 8.97 0.23
N ALA A 25 10.41 8.29 0.95
CA ALA A 25 9.37 8.94 1.73
C ALA A 25 9.97 9.94 2.74
N ILE A 26 10.99 9.51 3.49
CA ILE A 26 11.68 10.38 4.46
C ILE A 26 12.34 11.57 3.76
N SER A 27 13.02 11.36 2.62
CA SER A 27 13.64 12.44 1.83
C SER A 27 12.63 13.50 1.35
N ARG A 28 11.36 13.12 1.24
CA ARG A 28 10.22 13.97 0.85
C ARG A 28 9.45 14.52 2.06
N ASN A 29 9.99 14.39 3.28
CA ASN A 29 9.34 14.78 4.54
C ASN A 29 8.00 14.04 4.79
N ILE A 30 7.89 12.79 4.36
CA ILE A 30 6.76 11.90 4.64
C ILE A 30 7.23 10.90 5.71
N ASP A 31 6.79 11.07 6.95
CA ASP A 31 7.18 10.23 8.09
C ASP A 31 6.34 8.94 8.13
N PRO A 32 6.89 7.75 7.80
CA PRO A 32 6.14 6.50 7.78
C PRO A 32 5.65 6.08 9.18
N ALA A 33 6.43 6.38 10.22
CA ALA A 33 6.10 5.98 11.60
C ALA A 33 4.87 6.73 12.10
N LYS A 34 4.74 8.01 11.73
CA LYS A 34 3.53 8.80 12.01
C LYS A 34 2.29 8.14 11.41
N PHE A 35 2.29 7.87 10.10
CA PHE A 35 1.13 7.27 9.42
C PHE A 35 0.80 5.88 9.98
N LEU A 36 1.82 5.07 10.31
CA LEU A 36 1.60 3.77 10.93
C LEU A 36 0.93 3.89 12.31
N GLY A 37 1.40 4.83 13.14
CA GLY A 37 0.81 5.10 14.45
C GLY A 37 -0.62 5.65 14.41
N GLU A 38 -1.01 6.27 13.29
CA GLU A 38 -2.35 6.80 13.04
C GLU A 38 -3.26 5.82 12.28
N PHE A 39 -2.80 4.58 12.00
CA PHE A 39 -3.49 3.59 11.16
C PHE A 39 -3.86 4.13 9.77
N ASP A 40 -3.01 5.02 9.23
CA ASP A 40 -3.27 5.77 8.00
C ASP A 40 -2.31 5.38 6.86
N SER A 41 -2.24 4.08 6.57
CA SER A 41 -1.45 3.54 5.46
C SER A 41 -1.92 4.08 4.11
N TYR A 42 -3.23 4.32 3.94
CA TYR A 42 -3.79 4.85 2.70
C TYR A 42 -3.17 6.20 2.31
N HIS A 43 -3.13 7.18 3.22
CA HIS A 43 -2.54 8.48 2.90
C HIS A 43 -1.02 8.44 2.85
N PHE A 44 -0.36 7.53 3.57
CA PHE A 44 1.07 7.27 3.39
C PHE A 44 1.37 6.90 1.94
N PHE A 45 0.77 5.81 1.42
CA PHE A 45 1.01 5.34 0.06
C PHE A 45 0.46 6.30 -1.01
N LYS A 46 -0.54 7.14 -0.67
CA LYS A 46 -1.00 8.22 -1.54
C LYS A 46 0.06 9.29 -1.75
N LYS A 47 0.90 9.55 -0.75
CA LYS A 47 2.02 10.51 -0.82
C LYS A 47 3.30 9.83 -1.32
N ALA A 48 3.66 8.68 -0.76
CA ALA A 48 4.89 7.96 -1.06
C ALA A 48 4.86 7.30 -2.45
N GLY A 49 3.70 6.88 -2.93
CA GLY A 49 3.53 6.02 -4.10
C GLY A 49 3.37 4.55 -3.68
N GLY A 50 3.14 3.67 -4.66
CA GLY A 50 3.06 2.22 -4.44
C GLY A 50 1.64 1.64 -4.33
N HIS A 51 0.58 2.44 -4.41
CA HIS A 51 -0.80 1.93 -4.46
C HIS A 51 -1.02 0.96 -5.62
N ILE A 52 -1.59 -0.21 -5.31
CA ILE A 52 -2.02 -1.22 -6.29
C ILE A 52 -3.48 -0.96 -6.63
N ASN A 53 -3.74 -0.49 -7.85
CA ASN A 53 -5.08 -0.19 -8.34
C ASN A 53 -5.49 -1.26 -9.36
N THR A 54 -6.36 -2.19 -8.96
CA THR A 54 -6.94 -3.19 -9.87
C THR A 54 -8.35 -2.82 -10.34
N GLY A 55 -9.04 -1.95 -9.58
CA GLY A 55 -10.49 -1.84 -9.64
C GLY A 55 -11.19 -3.07 -9.05
N PRO A 56 -12.53 -3.06 -8.96
CA PRO A 56 -13.30 -4.18 -8.43
C PRO A 56 -13.14 -5.42 -9.32
N THR A 57 -12.62 -6.50 -8.76
CA THR A 57 -12.37 -7.74 -9.52
C THR A 57 -13.60 -8.64 -9.61
N MET A 58 -14.64 -8.34 -8.83
CA MET A 58 -15.89 -9.11 -8.72
C MET A 58 -15.72 -10.55 -8.21
N THR A 59 -14.62 -10.83 -7.49
CA THR A 59 -14.37 -12.10 -6.81
C THR A 59 -13.62 -11.85 -5.50
N ASN A 60 -13.65 -12.77 -4.54
CA ASN A 60 -12.88 -12.62 -3.31
C ASN A 60 -12.38 -13.98 -2.81
N VAL A 61 -11.05 -14.14 -2.76
CA VAL A 61 -10.35 -15.29 -2.17
C VAL A 61 -9.32 -14.84 -1.12
N MET A 62 -9.64 -13.76 -0.38
CA MET A 62 -8.79 -13.11 0.62
C MET A 62 -7.56 -12.41 0.02
N ASP A 63 -6.48 -12.30 0.78
CA ASP A 63 -5.27 -11.57 0.42
C ASP A 63 -4.19 -12.46 -0.19
N ILE A 64 -3.43 -11.88 -1.12
CA ILE A 64 -2.17 -12.46 -1.63
C ILE A 64 -1.00 -11.53 -1.30
N ILE A 65 0.09 -12.09 -0.77
CA ILE A 65 1.35 -11.40 -0.51
C ILE A 65 2.44 -12.07 -1.34
N VAL A 66 3.19 -11.28 -2.11
CA VAL A 66 4.32 -11.74 -2.92
C VAL A 66 5.58 -11.02 -2.45
N VAL A 67 6.65 -11.78 -2.21
CA VAL A 67 7.97 -11.26 -1.83
C VAL A 67 8.97 -11.78 -2.85
N ILE A 68 9.76 -10.86 -3.43
CA ILE A 68 10.81 -11.17 -4.39
C ILE A 68 12.16 -10.84 -3.73
N ILE A 69 13.12 -11.76 -3.82
CA ILE A 69 14.48 -11.64 -3.29
C ILE A 69 15.43 -11.96 -4.43
N ASP A 70 16.46 -11.13 -4.60
CA ASP A 70 17.57 -11.32 -5.54
C ASP A 70 18.90 -11.39 -4.77
#